data_AF-A0AAD7TW15-F1
#
_entry.id   AF-A0AAD7TW15-F1
#
_cell.length_a   1.000
_cell.length_b   1.000
_cell.length_c   1.000
_cell.angle_alpha   90.00
_cell.angle_beta   90.00
_cell.angle_gamma   90.00
#
_symmetry.space_group_name_H-M   'P 1'
#
loop_
_entity.id
_entity.type
_entity.pdbx_description
1 polymer ?
#
loop_
_entity_poly.entity_id
_entity_poly.type
_entity_poly.pdbx_seq_one_letter_code
_entity_poly.pdbx_strand_id
1 'polypeptide(L)'
;MNIHPGLQMPMALRRCCWCGEAEKPHQKHKKCASCEYVIYCSKECQKAAWPDHKQACRYMTESTRRFDGVYESEVLPFGFSSSLAYSRALGDWTEAHSWALQTCAQAFVLQLGGTSFIKIPSEYIMCYRLTCRTKPGQSAASRNPAMMFVAQTQGVVKIEDWMQMHPNNVLHWQGTASERDLIARSMAERCGSAFACLLTVVFKSDGITSSNTLHFPVLHTRQRLPLDDAAKDLLGDVIALCYRSIDQGFPLRCLEGSDSTMPLPGHFVRRSGKWVWEPFFEDWDDFSPTSTEYPALCRAVAAFKTKLTPKQLLTALLSF
;
A
#
# COMPACT_ATOMS: atom_id res chain seq x y z
N MET A 1 -21.00 -2.54 4.71
CA MET A 1 -19.98 -3.24 5.52
C MET A 1 -18.73 -2.40 5.46
N ASN A 2 -17.86 -2.46 6.45
CA ASN A 2 -16.57 -1.77 6.34
C ASN A 2 -15.67 -2.56 5.36
N ILE A 3 -15.82 -2.38 4.04
CA ILE A 3 -14.88 -2.90 3.01
C ILE A 3 -13.44 -2.57 3.38
N HIS A 4 -13.28 -1.46 4.07
CA HIS A 4 -12.06 -1.07 4.70
C HIS A 4 -12.26 -1.20 6.22
N PRO A 5 -11.49 -2.01 6.97
CA PRO A 5 -11.54 -2.05 8.44
C PRO A 5 -10.99 -0.74 9.07
N GLY A 6 -11.27 0.42 8.46
CA GLY A 6 -10.79 1.73 8.86
C GLY A 6 -9.34 1.66 9.28
N LEU A 7 -8.41 1.28 8.39
CA LEU A 7 -6.99 1.53 8.67
C LEU A 7 -6.83 3.04 8.80
N GLN A 8 -7.05 3.54 10.02
CA GLN A 8 -6.63 4.84 10.48
C GLN A 8 -5.11 4.82 10.29
N MET A 9 -4.66 5.60 9.31
CA MET A 9 -3.25 5.68 8.99
C MET A 9 -2.70 6.86 9.76
N PRO A 10 -1.75 6.63 10.69
CA PRO A 10 -1.07 7.71 11.36
C PRO A 10 -0.49 8.67 10.35
N MET A 11 -0.51 9.96 10.68
CA MET A 11 0.06 11.00 9.82
C MET A 11 1.56 10.77 9.56
N ALA A 12 2.22 10.05 10.48
CA ALA A 12 3.60 9.59 10.34
C ALA A 12 3.69 8.30 9.49
N LEU A 13 4.59 8.31 8.51
CA LEU A 13 4.83 7.18 7.61
C LEU A 13 5.49 5.96 8.27
N ARG A 14 6.26 6.15 9.35
CA ARG A 14 7.13 5.11 9.90
C ARG A 14 6.67 4.69 11.29
N ARG A 15 6.35 3.40 11.42
CA ARG A 15 5.77 2.77 12.61
C ARG A 15 6.63 1.63 13.14
N CYS A 16 6.53 1.36 14.43
CA CYS A 16 7.10 0.16 15.03
C CYS A 16 6.44 -1.08 14.41
N CYS A 17 7.23 -2.05 13.94
CA CYS A 17 6.68 -3.25 13.29
C CYS A 17 5.98 -4.21 14.27
N TRP A 18 6.16 -4.01 15.58
CA TRP A 18 5.47 -4.79 16.61
C TRP A 18 4.22 -4.08 17.14
N CYS A 19 4.38 -2.88 17.69
CA CYS A 19 3.29 -2.19 18.40
C CYS A 19 2.55 -1.15 17.55
N GLY A 20 2.94 -0.90 16.31
CA GLY A 20 2.28 0.05 15.41
C GLY A 20 2.48 1.54 15.73
N GLU A 21 2.99 1.88 16.92
CA GLU A 21 3.23 3.26 17.34
C GLU A 21 4.15 4.03 16.36
N ALA A 22 3.82 5.30 16.16
CA ALA A 22 4.67 6.24 15.44
C ALA A 22 5.88 6.69 16.29
N GLU A 23 6.93 7.17 15.62
CA GLU A 23 8.14 7.65 16.29
C GLU A 23 7.88 8.94 17.09
N LYS A 24 8.06 8.88 18.41
CA LYS A 24 7.91 10.03 19.34
C LYS A 24 9.16 10.91 19.31
N PRO A 25 9.08 12.24 19.57
CA PRO A 25 10.23 13.15 19.52
C PRO A 25 11.45 12.70 20.35
N HIS A 26 11.20 12.07 21.50
CA HIS A 26 12.22 11.59 22.43
C HIS A 26 12.60 10.11 22.27
N GLN A 27 11.96 9.37 21.35
CA GLN A 27 12.17 7.94 21.17
C GLN A 27 12.32 7.62 19.68
N LYS A 28 13.57 7.63 19.20
CA LYS A 28 13.88 7.24 17.82
C LYS A 28 13.71 5.73 17.63
N HIS A 29 13.07 5.35 16.53
CA HIS A 29 12.96 3.96 16.14
C HIS A 29 14.33 3.43 15.71
N LYS A 30 14.56 2.15 16.02
CA LYS A 30 15.79 1.42 15.73
C LYS A 30 15.51 0.39 14.65
N LYS A 31 16.40 0.29 13.67
CA LYS A 31 16.32 -0.72 12.62
C LYS A 31 16.74 -2.08 13.18
N CYS A 32 16.20 -3.16 12.60
CA CYS A 32 16.78 -4.49 12.78
C CYS A 32 18.25 -4.47 12.30
N ALA A 33 19.19 -4.86 13.16
CA ALA A 33 20.62 -4.80 12.84
C ALA A 33 21.07 -5.81 11.77
N SER A 34 20.26 -6.83 11.48
CA SER A 34 20.59 -7.85 10.47
C SER A 34 20.05 -7.48 9.09
N CYS A 35 18.74 -7.29 8.97
CA CYS A 35 18.10 -7.05 7.68
C CYS A 35 17.93 -5.55 7.36
N GLU A 36 17.88 -4.69 8.38
CA GLU A 36 17.62 -3.26 8.29
C GLU A 36 16.30 -2.81 7.60
N TYR A 37 15.42 -3.74 7.25
CA TYR A 37 14.14 -3.47 6.58
C TYR A 37 13.05 -3.00 7.55
N VAL A 38 12.99 -3.60 8.74
CA VAL A 38 11.97 -3.27 9.76
C VAL A 38 12.54 -2.38 10.86
N ILE A 39 11.65 -1.61 11.50
CA ILE A 39 12.00 -0.70 12.60
C ILE A 39 11.17 -1.00 13.85
N TYR A 40 11.75 -0.74 15.01
CA TYR A 40 11.14 -0.97 16.32
C TYR A 40 11.33 0.25 17.22
N CYS A 41 10.35 0.57 18.06
CA CYS A 41 10.49 1.64 19.03
C CYS A 41 11.45 1.27 20.19
N SER A 42 11.63 -0.03 20.47
CA SER A 42 12.47 -0.51 21.56
C SER A 42 13.06 -1.91 21.32
N LYS A 43 14.02 -2.32 22.15
CA LYS A 43 14.61 -3.68 22.09
C LYS A 43 13.58 -4.74 22.50
N GLU A 44 12.65 -4.38 23.37
CA GLU A 44 11.57 -5.24 23.85
C GLU A 44 10.61 -5.56 22.72
N CYS A 45 10.20 -4.55 21.93
CA CYS A 45 9.40 -4.75 20.72
C CYS A 45 10.13 -5.63 19.69
N GLN A 46 11.44 -5.43 19.50
CA GLN A 46 12.23 -6.29 18.61
C GLN A 46 12.26 -7.75 19.07
N LYS A 47 12.45 -7.99 20.38
CA LYS A 47 12.44 -9.35 20.96
C LYS A 47 11.07 -10.00 20.84
N ALA A 48 10.00 -9.25 21.09
CA ALA A 48 8.63 -9.74 20.99
C ALA A 48 8.27 -10.13 19.55
N ALA A 49 8.70 -9.34 18.56
CA ALA A 49 8.50 -9.64 17.15
C ALA A 49 9.42 -10.74 16.58
N TRP A 50 10.47 -11.14 17.30
CA TRP A 50 11.50 -12.03 16.76
C TRP A 50 11.01 -13.41 16.31
N PRO A 51 10.10 -14.11 17.04
CA PRO A 51 9.57 -15.39 16.60
C PRO A 51 8.99 -15.35 15.18
N ASP A 52 8.26 -14.28 14.85
CA ASP A 52 7.64 -14.11 13.54
C ASP A 52 8.58 -13.50 12.50
N HIS A 53 9.45 -12.57 12.92
CA HIS A 53 10.37 -11.87 12.02
C HIS A 53 11.57 -12.73 11.60
N LYS A 54 12.01 -13.71 12.40
CA LYS A 54 13.27 -14.44 12.20
C LYS A 54 13.44 -15.03 10.80
N GLN A 55 12.41 -15.68 10.26
CA GLN A 55 12.47 -16.31 8.94
C GLN A 55 12.57 -15.26 7.83
N ALA A 56 11.68 -14.26 7.86
CA ALA A 56 11.71 -13.14 6.93
C ALA A 56 13.05 -12.37 7.00
N CYS A 57 13.59 -12.18 8.21
CA CYS A 57 14.88 -11.54 8.44
C CYS A 57 16.03 -12.29 7.77
N ARG A 58 16.07 -13.63 7.90
CA ARG A 58 17.06 -14.48 7.23
C ARG A 58 16.95 -14.38 5.73
N TYR A 59 15.74 -14.55 5.19
CA TYR A 59 15.47 -14.41 3.75
C TYR A 59 15.92 -13.05 3.23
N MET A 60 15.54 -11.94 3.89
CA MET A 60 15.93 -10.60 3.47
C MET A 60 17.45 -10.41 3.50
N THR A 61 18.11 -10.86 4.57
CA THR A 61 19.57 -10.77 4.70
C THR A 61 20.27 -11.58 3.61
N GLU A 62 19.80 -12.79 3.33
CA GLU A 62 20.35 -13.66 2.28
C GLU A 62 20.06 -13.12 0.88
N SER A 63 18.88 -12.56 0.65
CA SER A 63 18.50 -11.95 -0.63
C SER A 63 19.37 -10.75 -0.94
N THR A 64 19.56 -9.83 0.02
CA THR A 64 20.49 -8.70 -0.15
C THR A 64 21.89 -9.17 -0.51
N ARG A 65 22.40 -10.23 0.14
CA ARG A 65 23.73 -10.80 -0.15
C ARG A 65 23.80 -11.53 -1.49
N ARG A 66 22.76 -12.28 -1.87
CA ARG A 66 22.75 -13.10 -3.08
C ARG A 66 22.77 -12.26 -4.35
N PHE A 67 22.17 -11.08 -4.29
CA PHE A 67 22.08 -10.14 -5.41
C PHE A 67 22.91 -8.88 -5.18
N ASP A 68 23.92 -9.00 -4.31
CA ASP A 68 24.87 -7.93 -4.03
C ASP A 68 25.53 -7.47 -5.34
N GLY A 69 25.65 -6.16 -5.53
CA GLY A 69 26.12 -5.54 -6.78
C GLY A 69 25.11 -5.46 -7.93
N VAL A 70 24.30 -6.51 -8.19
CA VAL A 70 23.30 -6.49 -9.30
C VAL A 70 22.20 -5.48 -9.00
N TYR A 71 21.54 -5.60 -7.85
CA TYR A 71 20.48 -4.66 -7.48
C TYR A 71 21.02 -3.25 -7.26
N GLU A 72 22.26 -3.11 -6.80
CA GLU A 72 22.87 -1.79 -6.67
C GLU A 72 23.00 -1.11 -8.03
N SER A 73 23.55 -1.83 -9.04
CA SER A 73 23.67 -1.32 -10.40
C SER A 73 22.32 -0.96 -11.03
N GLU A 74 21.25 -1.70 -10.72
CA GLU A 74 19.89 -1.45 -11.22
C GLU A 74 19.25 -0.19 -10.61
N VAL A 75 19.59 0.18 -9.37
CA VAL A 75 18.96 1.32 -8.67
C VAL A 75 19.74 2.64 -8.78
N LEU A 76 21.03 2.58 -9.17
CA LEU A 76 21.88 3.75 -9.41
C LEU A 76 21.29 4.73 -10.45
N PRO A 77 20.72 4.29 -11.59
CA PRO A 77 20.08 5.17 -12.57
C PRO A 77 18.91 5.99 -12.00
N PHE A 78 18.30 5.52 -10.90
CA PHE A 78 17.22 6.22 -10.21
C PHE A 78 17.71 7.08 -9.03
N GLY A 79 19.03 7.15 -8.83
CA GLY A 79 19.68 7.95 -7.80
C GLY A 79 19.70 7.33 -6.41
N PHE A 80 19.42 6.03 -6.26
CA PHE A 80 19.57 5.36 -4.96
C PHE A 80 20.99 4.87 -4.75
N SER A 81 21.52 5.07 -3.54
CA SER A 81 22.87 4.65 -3.17
C SER A 81 22.99 3.16 -2.87
N SER A 82 21.85 2.47 -2.68
CA SER A 82 21.80 1.02 -2.43
C SER A 82 20.39 0.49 -2.66
N SER A 83 20.29 -0.83 -2.86
CA SER A 83 19.02 -1.56 -2.98
C SER A 83 18.14 -1.36 -1.74
N LEU A 84 18.73 -1.29 -0.56
CA LEU A 84 18.02 -1.01 0.69
C LEU A 84 17.43 0.40 0.74
N ALA A 85 18.15 1.40 0.22
CA ALA A 85 17.62 2.76 0.11
C ALA A 85 16.42 2.82 -0.86
N TYR A 86 16.50 2.06 -1.95
CA TYR A 86 15.40 1.86 -2.89
C TYR A 86 14.19 1.18 -2.23
N SER A 87 14.38 0.03 -1.58
CA SER A 87 13.29 -0.72 -0.93
C SER A 87 12.60 0.11 0.16
N ARG A 88 13.34 0.95 0.91
CA ARG A 88 12.75 1.88 1.88
C ARG A 88 11.90 2.95 1.21
N ALA A 89 12.36 3.51 0.11
CA ALA A 89 11.59 4.49 -0.65
C ALA A 89 10.32 3.89 -1.24
N LEU A 90 10.40 2.67 -1.77
CA LEU A 90 9.23 1.93 -2.23
C LEU A 90 8.27 1.66 -1.06
N GLY A 91 8.78 1.26 0.11
CA GLY A 91 8.00 1.11 1.34
C GLY A 91 7.27 2.40 1.76
N ASP A 92 8.00 3.53 1.82
CA ASP A 92 7.44 4.84 2.15
C ASP A 92 6.35 5.24 1.12
N TRP A 93 6.53 4.93 -0.17
CA TRP A 93 5.51 5.19 -1.21
C TRP A 93 4.29 4.26 -1.12
N THR A 94 4.50 2.97 -0.88
CA THR A 94 3.38 2.03 -0.69
C THR A 94 2.57 2.37 0.57
N GLU A 95 3.23 2.86 1.62
CA GLU A 95 2.56 3.31 2.84
C GLU A 95 1.82 4.64 2.62
N ALA A 96 2.42 5.58 1.87
CA ALA A 96 1.77 6.82 1.47
C ALA A 96 0.40 6.54 0.83
N HIS A 97 0.36 5.55 -0.07
CA HIS A 97 -0.79 5.20 -0.92
C HIS A 97 -1.56 3.96 -0.47
N SER A 98 -1.34 3.49 0.75
CA SER A 98 -1.86 2.21 1.24
C SER A 98 -3.39 2.10 1.14
N TRP A 99 -4.13 3.15 1.50
CA TRP A 99 -5.58 3.20 1.37
C TRP A 99 -6.03 3.01 -0.08
N ALA A 100 -5.44 3.77 -1.02
CA ALA A 100 -5.80 3.72 -2.43
C ALA A 100 -5.42 2.37 -3.07
N LEU A 101 -4.24 1.83 -2.74
CA LEU A 101 -3.78 0.52 -3.22
C LEU A 101 -4.68 -0.62 -2.74
N GLN A 102 -5.07 -0.60 -1.46
CA GLN A 102 -6.00 -1.57 -0.91
C GLN A 102 -7.39 -1.47 -1.54
N THR A 103 -7.92 -0.25 -1.65
CA THR A 103 -9.23 -0.01 -2.27
C THR A 103 -9.26 -0.44 -3.72
N CYS A 104 -8.22 -0.15 -4.51
CA CYS A 104 -8.07 -0.67 -5.88
C CYS A 104 -8.07 -2.21 -5.89
N ALA A 105 -7.31 -2.85 -4.99
CA ALA A 105 -7.22 -4.30 -4.94
C ALA A 105 -8.59 -4.94 -4.65
N GLN A 106 -9.30 -4.42 -3.66
CA GLN A 106 -10.63 -4.91 -3.28
C GLN A 106 -11.68 -4.65 -4.38
N ALA A 107 -11.71 -3.44 -4.95
CA ALA A 107 -12.64 -3.09 -6.02
C ALA A 107 -12.42 -3.96 -7.27
N PHE A 108 -11.16 -4.22 -7.64
CA PHE A 108 -10.84 -5.09 -8.76
C PHE A 108 -11.26 -6.55 -8.49
N VAL A 109 -11.02 -7.07 -7.28
CA VAL A 109 -11.50 -8.41 -6.89
C VAL A 109 -13.02 -8.50 -6.94
N LEU A 110 -13.74 -7.48 -6.48
CA LEU A 110 -15.20 -7.42 -6.56
C LEU A 110 -15.69 -7.45 -8.02
N GLN A 111 -15.06 -6.68 -8.90
CA GLN A 111 -15.38 -6.68 -10.34
C GLN A 111 -15.16 -8.05 -11.00
N LEU A 112 -14.22 -8.84 -10.51
CA LEU A 112 -13.94 -10.20 -11.01
C LEU A 112 -14.86 -11.29 -10.44
N GLY A 113 -15.74 -10.96 -9.49
CA GLY A 113 -16.62 -11.94 -8.84
C GLY A 113 -16.20 -12.31 -7.41
N GLY A 114 -15.43 -11.44 -6.73
CA GLY A 114 -15.16 -11.52 -5.30
C GLY A 114 -14.45 -12.81 -4.88
N THR A 115 -14.83 -13.34 -3.73
CA THR A 115 -14.25 -14.56 -3.15
C THR A 115 -14.43 -15.80 -4.02
N SER A 116 -15.48 -15.85 -4.84
CA SER A 116 -15.71 -16.96 -5.78
C SER A 116 -14.65 -17.01 -6.89
N PHE A 117 -14.13 -15.84 -7.29
CA PHE A 117 -13.06 -15.73 -8.26
C PHE A 117 -11.69 -16.02 -7.65
N ILE A 118 -11.31 -15.30 -6.58
CA ILE A 118 -9.94 -15.39 -6.02
C ILE A 118 -9.62 -16.75 -5.39
N LYS A 119 -10.63 -17.57 -5.08
CA LYS A 119 -10.55 -18.83 -4.32
C LYS A 119 -10.04 -18.60 -2.90
N ILE A 120 -10.47 -19.41 -1.94
CA ILE A 120 -10.04 -19.28 -0.54
C ILE A 120 -9.31 -20.57 -0.15
N PRO A 121 -8.02 -20.52 0.23
CA PRO A 121 -7.15 -19.34 0.23
C PRO A 121 -6.91 -18.79 -1.20
N SER A 122 -6.50 -17.52 -1.31
CA SER A 122 -6.27 -16.88 -2.61
C SER A 122 -5.29 -17.68 -3.44
N GLU A 123 -5.71 -18.11 -4.64
CA GLU A 123 -4.85 -18.73 -5.64
C GLU A 123 -4.18 -17.70 -6.55
N TYR A 124 -4.51 -16.42 -6.37
CA TYR A 124 -4.06 -15.31 -7.21
C TYR A 124 -3.24 -14.30 -6.42
N ILE A 125 -2.33 -13.64 -7.13
CA ILE A 125 -1.69 -12.39 -6.73
C ILE A 125 -2.16 -11.26 -7.63
N MET A 126 -2.09 -10.02 -7.14
CA MET A 126 -2.26 -8.83 -7.96
C MET A 126 -0.89 -8.21 -8.28
N CYS A 127 -0.65 -7.86 -9.54
CA CYS A 127 0.62 -7.29 -9.98
C CYS A 127 0.47 -5.81 -10.33
N TYR A 128 1.33 -4.98 -9.74
CA TYR A 128 1.55 -3.60 -10.15
C TYR A 128 2.92 -3.49 -10.80
N ARG A 129 2.93 -2.91 -12.00
CA ARG A 129 4.13 -2.40 -12.64
C ARG A 129 4.37 -0.97 -12.16
N LEU A 130 5.59 -0.69 -11.74
CA LEU A 130 6.00 0.59 -11.22
C LEU A 130 7.04 1.25 -12.13
N THR A 131 6.86 2.54 -12.37
CA THR A 131 7.91 3.38 -12.96
C THR A 131 8.46 4.30 -11.88
N CYS A 132 9.75 4.18 -11.59
CA CYS A 132 10.42 5.06 -10.63
C CYS A 132 10.65 6.44 -11.26
N ARG A 133 10.22 7.51 -10.56
CA ARG A 133 10.32 8.91 -11.00
C ARG A 133 11.57 9.62 -10.45
N THR A 134 12.30 8.99 -9.53
CA THR A 134 13.48 9.61 -8.94
C THR A 134 14.65 9.62 -9.92
N LYS A 135 15.51 10.62 -9.78
CA LYS A 135 16.66 10.85 -10.67
C LYS A 135 17.96 10.94 -9.88
N PRO A 136 19.12 10.67 -10.50
CA PRO A 136 20.42 10.92 -9.90
C PRO A 136 20.54 12.39 -9.45
N GLY A 137 21.23 12.62 -8.33
CA GLY A 137 21.41 13.96 -7.74
C GLY A 137 20.24 14.46 -6.87
N GLN A 138 19.07 13.82 -6.88
CA GLN A 138 17.99 14.17 -5.94
C GLN A 138 18.34 13.70 -4.52
N SER A 139 18.40 14.64 -3.57
CA SER A 139 18.61 14.31 -2.17
C SER A 139 17.50 13.41 -1.60
N ALA A 140 17.81 12.60 -0.59
CA ALA A 140 16.78 11.87 0.14
C ALA A 140 15.76 12.81 0.81
N ALA A 141 16.16 14.04 1.12
CA ALA A 141 15.29 15.06 1.70
C ALA A 141 14.18 15.53 0.73
N SER A 142 14.48 15.60 -0.56
CA SER A 142 13.55 16.10 -1.60
C SER A 142 12.62 15.02 -2.18
N ARG A 143 12.80 13.75 -1.80
CA ARG A 143 11.98 12.63 -2.28
C ARG A 143 10.65 12.59 -1.52
N ASN A 144 9.61 13.18 -2.11
CA ASN A 144 8.26 13.14 -1.57
C ASN A 144 7.69 11.69 -1.66
N PRO A 145 7.29 11.07 -0.52
CA PRO A 145 6.76 9.71 -0.46
C PRO A 145 5.60 9.44 -1.43
N ALA A 146 4.76 10.44 -1.70
CA ALA A 146 3.63 10.27 -2.61
C ALA A 146 4.01 10.28 -4.10
N MET A 147 5.21 10.77 -4.46
CA MET A 147 5.55 11.11 -5.85
C MET A 147 6.68 10.27 -6.46
N MET A 148 7.31 9.39 -5.68
CA MET A 148 8.50 8.66 -6.13
C MET A 148 8.22 7.61 -7.22
N PHE A 149 7.00 7.08 -7.31
CA PHE A 149 6.65 6.03 -8.26
C PHE A 149 5.30 6.30 -8.92
N VAL A 150 5.17 5.81 -10.15
CA VAL A 150 3.89 5.65 -10.86
C VAL A 150 3.48 4.20 -10.78
N ALA A 151 2.19 3.94 -10.57
CA ALA A 151 1.65 2.60 -10.54
C ALA A 151 0.76 2.35 -11.75
N GLN A 152 0.96 1.21 -12.41
CA GLN A 152 0.06 0.68 -13.43
C GLN A 152 -0.27 -0.76 -13.05
N THR A 153 -1.56 -1.08 -12.91
CA THR A 153 -1.96 -2.46 -12.61
C THR A 153 -1.86 -3.32 -13.84
N GLN A 154 -1.25 -4.49 -13.68
CA GLN A 154 -1.14 -5.52 -14.72
C GLN A 154 -2.21 -6.60 -14.57
N GLY A 155 -3.06 -6.51 -13.55
CA GLY A 155 -4.15 -7.43 -13.27
C GLY A 155 -3.79 -8.46 -12.20
N VAL A 156 -4.47 -9.61 -12.25
CA VAL A 156 -4.26 -10.75 -11.34
C VAL A 156 -3.63 -11.92 -12.11
N VAL A 157 -2.72 -12.63 -11.45
CA VAL A 157 -2.01 -13.79 -11.99
C VAL A 157 -2.11 -14.92 -10.98
N LYS A 158 -2.26 -16.17 -11.42
CA LYS A 158 -2.18 -17.31 -10.51
C LYS A 158 -0.81 -17.37 -9.84
N ILE A 159 -0.77 -17.72 -8.57
CA ILE A 159 0.47 -17.83 -7.80
C ILE A 159 1.43 -18.82 -8.47
N GLU A 160 0.92 -19.95 -8.93
CA GLU A 160 1.71 -20.98 -9.62
C GLU A 160 2.36 -20.45 -10.90
N ASP A 161 1.61 -19.72 -11.73
CA ASP A 161 2.12 -19.13 -12.96
C ASP A 161 3.17 -18.05 -12.66
N TRP A 162 2.89 -17.19 -11.68
CA TRP A 162 3.84 -16.15 -11.27
C TRP A 162 5.15 -16.74 -10.72
N MET A 163 5.08 -17.83 -9.95
CA MET A 163 6.26 -18.54 -9.46
C MET A 163 7.15 -19.05 -10.59
N GLN A 164 6.55 -19.47 -11.71
CA GLN A 164 7.28 -19.96 -12.88
C GLN A 164 7.93 -18.85 -13.70
N MET A 165 7.45 -17.60 -13.59
CA MET A 165 8.00 -16.47 -14.36
C MET A 165 9.46 -16.15 -14.00
N HIS A 166 9.89 -16.42 -12.76
CA HIS A 166 11.27 -16.15 -12.35
C HIS A 166 11.67 -17.02 -11.14
N PRO A 167 12.88 -17.63 -11.11
CA PRO A 167 13.30 -18.49 -9.99
C PRO A 167 13.22 -17.82 -8.61
N ASN A 168 13.46 -16.50 -8.56
CA ASN A 168 13.36 -15.72 -7.32
C ASN A 168 11.95 -15.62 -6.77
N ASN A 169 10.91 -15.80 -7.58
CA ASN A 169 9.52 -15.71 -7.13
C ASN A 169 9.17 -16.86 -6.20
N VAL A 170 9.64 -18.08 -6.50
CA VAL A 170 9.50 -19.25 -5.62
C VAL A 170 10.18 -19.01 -4.27
N LEU A 171 11.43 -18.55 -4.31
CA LEU A 171 12.21 -18.24 -3.11
C LEU A 171 11.56 -17.15 -2.28
N HIS A 172 11.07 -16.09 -2.92
CA HIS A 172 10.36 -15.00 -2.28
C HIS A 172 9.08 -15.49 -1.60
N TRP A 173 8.26 -16.26 -2.33
CA TRP A 173 7.01 -16.78 -1.79
C TRP A 173 7.24 -17.69 -0.58
N GLN A 174 8.17 -18.63 -0.68
CA GLN A 174 8.49 -19.54 0.43
C GLN A 174 9.13 -18.79 1.61
N GLY A 175 10.05 -17.87 1.34
CA GLY A 175 10.79 -17.11 2.36
C GLY A 175 9.93 -16.15 3.19
N THR A 176 8.78 -15.73 2.65
CA THR A 176 7.85 -14.79 3.31
C THR A 176 6.56 -15.47 3.80
N ALA A 177 6.50 -16.81 3.83
CA ALA A 177 5.30 -17.54 4.25
C ALA A 177 4.87 -17.23 5.69
N SER A 178 5.81 -17.20 6.65
CA SER A 178 5.51 -16.90 8.05
C SER A 178 4.95 -15.49 8.26
N GLU A 179 5.44 -14.52 7.49
CA GLU A 179 4.95 -13.14 7.50
C GLU A 179 3.52 -13.07 6.98
N ARG A 180 3.21 -13.75 5.87
CA ARG A 180 1.84 -13.84 5.35
C ARG A 180 0.89 -14.49 6.35
N ASP A 181 1.31 -15.56 7.01
CA ASP A 181 0.49 -16.24 8.02
C ASP A 181 0.21 -15.35 9.24
N LEU A 182 1.21 -14.59 9.70
CA LEU A 182 1.03 -13.63 10.78
C LEU A 182 0.04 -12.52 10.39
N ILE A 183 0.21 -11.94 9.19
CA ILE A 183 -0.69 -10.89 8.69
C ILE A 183 -2.11 -11.44 8.55
N ALA A 184 -2.27 -12.66 8.03
CA ALA A 184 -3.58 -13.29 7.90
C ALA A 184 -4.26 -13.47 9.27
N ARG A 185 -3.54 -13.93 10.29
CA ARG A 185 -4.07 -14.04 11.67
C ARG A 185 -4.49 -12.68 12.22
N SER A 186 -3.62 -11.67 12.10
CA SER A 186 -3.93 -10.31 12.56
C SER A 186 -5.15 -9.71 11.85
N MET A 187 -5.30 -9.94 10.54
CA MET A 187 -6.44 -9.48 9.78
C MET A 187 -7.73 -10.23 10.14
N ALA A 188 -7.64 -11.53 10.42
CA ALA A 188 -8.77 -12.33 10.91
C ALA A 188 -9.25 -11.84 12.28
N GLU A 189 -8.35 -11.53 13.21
CA GLU A 189 -8.69 -10.95 14.52
C GLU A 189 -9.38 -9.59 14.37
N ARG A 190 -8.86 -8.73 13.48
CA ARG A 190 -9.38 -7.36 13.28
C ARG A 190 -10.70 -7.30 12.51
N CYS A 191 -10.87 -8.15 11.50
CA CYS A 191 -12.03 -8.09 10.61
C CYS A 191 -13.11 -9.12 10.99
N GLY A 192 -12.82 -10.05 11.90
CA GLY A 192 -13.74 -11.09 12.34
C GLY A 192 -14.25 -11.95 11.19
N SER A 193 -15.56 -12.24 11.21
CA SER A 193 -16.23 -13.06 10.19
C SER A 193 -16.25 -12.45 8.79
N ALA A 194 -15.92 -11.16 8.63
CA ALA A 194 -15.79 -10.54 7.32
C ALA A 194 -14.49 -10.96 6.61
N PHE A 195 -13.44 -11.38 7.34
CA PHE A 195 -12.19 -11.81 6.73
C PHE A 195 -12.37 -13.11 5.95
N ALA A 196 -12.06 -13.08 4.65
CA ALA A 196 -12.10 -14.26 3.80
C ALA A 196 -10.71 -14.88 3.64
N CYS A 197 -9.75 -14.08 3.14
CA CYS A 197 -8.36 -14.49 2.98
C CYS A 197 -7.45 -13.28 2.76
N LEU A 198 -6.15 -13.55 2.57
CA LEU A 198 -5.16 -12.55 2.22
C LEU A 198 -4.91 -12.54 0.71
N LEU A 199 -5.00 -11.36 0.07
CA LEU A 199 -4.51 -11.15 -1.28
C LEU A 199 -3.11 -10.57 -1.23
N THR A 200 -2.15 -11.23 -1.89
CA THR A 200 -0.80 -10.68 -2.05
C THR A 200 -0.74 -9.78 -3.27
N VAL A 201 -0.23 -8.57 -3.08
CA VAL A 201 0.01 -7.58 -4.12
C VAL A 201 1.50 -7.44 -4.34
N VAL A 202 1.97 -7.71 -5.55
CA VAL A 202 3.37 -7.62 -5.96
C VAL A 202 3.60 -6.30 -6.69
N PHE A 203 4.64 -5.58 -6.28
CA PHE A 203 5.12 -4.36 -6.92
C PHE A 203 6.43 -4.67 -7.65
N LYS A 204 6.40 -4.59 -8.98
CA LYS A 204 7.54 -4.84 -9.85
C LYS A 204 7.92 -3.54 -10.54
N SER A 205 9.16 -3.10 -10.38
CA SER A 205 9.61 -1.84 -10.96
C SER A 205 10.39 -2.05 -12.24
N ASP A 206 10.20 -1.14 -13.20
CA ASP A 206 10.86 -1.22 -14.49
C ASP A 206 12.37 -1.16 -14.36
N GLY A 207 13.05 -2.13 -14.97
CA GLY A 207 14.52 -2.24 -14.92
C GLY A 207 15.07 -2.72 -13.57
N ILE A 208 14.21 -3.15 -12.63
CA ILE A 208 14.64 -3.65 -11.32
C ILE A 208 14.15 -5.09 -11.14
N THR A 209 15.10 -5.97 -10.84
CA THR A 209 14.84 -7.40 -10.70
C THR A 209 14.12 -7.71 -9.37
N SER A 210 14.37 -6.95 -8.31
CA SER A 210 13.65 -7.12 -7.03
C SER A 210 12.18 -6.71 -7.12
N SER A 211 11.32 -7.40 -6.37
CA SER A 211 9.92 -7.02 -6.16
C SER A 211 9.63 -6.85 -4.68
N ASN A 212 8.67 -5.99 -4.36
CA ASN A 212 8.12 -5.86 -3.00
C ASN A 212 6.70 -6.41 -2.98
N THR A 213 6.26 -6.86 -1.81
CA THR A 213 4.88 -7.30 -1.60
C THR A 213 4.19 -6.46 -0.54
N LEU A 214 2.90 -6.21 -0.74
CA LEU A 214 1.96 -5.90 0.33
C LEU A 214 0.89 -6.99 0.38
N HIS A 215 0.22 -7.07 1.51
CA HIS A 215 -0.82 -8.05 1.73
C HIS A 215 -2.08 -7.35 2.22
N PHE A 216 -3.16 -7.49 1.46
CA PHE A 216 -4.44 -6.85 1.75
C PHE A 216 -5.50 -7.89 2.09
N PRO A 217 -6.41 -7.59 3.04
CA PRO A 217 -7.51 -8.49 3.35
C PRO A 217 -8.52 -8.50 2.19
N VAL A 218 -8.90 -9.70 1.74
CA VAL A 218 -10.11 -9.92 0.98
C VAL A 218 -11.22 -10.17 1.98
N LEU A 219 -12.33 -9.46 1.82
CA LEU A 219 -13.47 -9.55 2.71
C LEU A 219 -14.66 -10.19 2.00
N HIS A 220 -15.47 -10.93 2.75
CA HIS A 220 -16.82 -11.28 2.31
C HIS A 220 -17.68 -10.02 2.19
N THR A 221 -18.40 -9.90 1.08
CA THR A 221 -19.36 -8.81 0.82
C THR A 221 -20.78 -9.36 0.82
N ARG A 222 -21.77 -8.51 1.18
CA ARG A 222 -23.19 -8.81 0.98
C ARG A 222 -23.67 -8.46 -0.43
N GLN A 223 -22.82 -7.85 -1.26
CA GLN A 223 -23.16 -7.57 -2.64
C GLN A 223 -23.44 -8.87 -3.40
N ARG A 224 -24.52 -8.86 -4.16
CA ARG A 224 -24.84 -9.98 -5.04
C ARG A 224 -23.84 -9.96 -6.20
N LEU A 225 -23.17 -11.08 -6.40
CA LEU A 225 -22.21 -11.26 -7.48
C LEU A 225 -22.83 -12.12 -8.61
N PRO A 226 -22.55 -11.85 -9.89
CA PRO A 226 -21.74 -10.72 -10.40
C PRO A 226 -22.43 -9.37 -10.17
N LEU A 227 -21.64 -8.31 -10.04
CA LEU A 227 -22.15 -6.95 -9.85
C LEU A 227 -23.01 -6.50 -11.04
N ASP A 228 -24.03 -5.70 -10.78
CA ASP A 228 -24.77 -5.00 -11.81
C ASP A 228 -23.94 -3.82 -12.40
N ASP A 229 -24.43 -3.23 -13.48
CA ASP A 229 -23.66 -2.21 -14.20
C ASP A 229 -23.53 -0.91 -13.40
N ALA A 230 -24.52 -0.56 -12.57
CA ALA A 230 -24.43 0.60 -11.69
C ALA A 230 -23.32 0.43 -10.63
N ALA A 231 -23.23 -0.75 -10.02
CA ALA A 231 -22.17 -1.07 -9.07
C ALA A 231 -20.79 -1.12 -9.76
N LYS A 232 -20.70 -1.60 -11.00
CA LYS A 232 -19.46 -1.58 -11.78
C LYS A 232 -19.01 -0.15 -12.10
N ASP A 233 -19.93 0.72 -12.52
CA ASP A 233 -19.62 2.12 -12.82
C ASP A 233 -19.15 2.87 -11.57
N LEU A 234 -19.80 2.63 -10.43
CA LEU A 234 -19.39 3.14 -9.14
C LEU A 234 -17.98 2.69 -8.75
N LEU A 235 -17.69 1.39 -8.83
CA LEU A 235 -16.34 0.88 -8.58
C LEU A 235 -15.33 1.43 -9.60
N GLY A 236 -15.75 1.66 -10.84
CA GLY A 236 -14.94 2.30 -11.87
C GLY A 236 -14.47 3.70 -11.47
N ASP A 237 -15.37 4.54 -10.94
CA ASP A 237 -15.04 5.88 -10.46
C ASP A 237 -14.16 5.83 -9.19
N VAL A 238 -14.41 4.88 -8.28
CA VAL A 238 -13.54 4.65 -7.09
C VAL A 238 -12.12 4.29 -7.52
N ILE A 239 -11.98 3.33 -8.45
CA ILE A 239 -10.69 2.90 -8.98
C ILE A 239 -10.00 4.07 -9.67
N ALA A 240 -10.73 4.87 -10.46
CA ALA A 240 -10.20 6.05 -11.13
C ALA A 240 -9.70 7.11 -10.12
N LEU A 241 -10.45 7.37 -9.04
CA LEU A 241 -10.01 8.27 -7.96
C LEU A 241 -8.71 7.76 -7.33
N CYS A 242 -8.64 6.47 -7.01
CA CYS A 242 -7.46 5.86 -6.39
C CYS A 242 -6.22 5.93 -7.29
N TYR A 243 -6.32 5.56 -8.58
CA TYR A 243 -5.18 5.70 -9.49
C TYR A 243 -4.72 7.14 -9.67
N ARG A 244 -5.66 8.09 -9.78
CA ARG A 244 -5.32 9.50 -9.93
C ARG A 244 -4.68 10.06 -8.65
N SER A 245 -5.15 9.64 -7.48
CA SER A 245 -4.54 9.95 -6.18
C SER A 245 -3.09 9.47 -6.13
N ILE A 246 -2.84 8.23 -6.55
CA ILE A 246 -1.50 7.64 -6.62
C ILE A 246 -0.61 8.39 -7.62
N ASP A 247 -1.08 8.58 -8.84
CA ASP A 247 -0.30 9.15 -9.94
C ASP A 247 0.03 10.63 -9.73
N GLN A 248 -0.91 11.41 -9.20
CA GLN A 248 -0.76 12.85 -9.02
C GLN A 248 -0.31 13.23 -7.60
N GLY A 249 -0.12 12.24 -6.72
CA GLY A 249 0.45 12.43 -5.39
C GLY A 249 -0.43 13.21 -4.42
N PHE A 250 -1.74 12.92 -4.41
CA PHE A 250 -2.64 13.36 -3.35
C PHE A 250 -3.17 12.16 -2.57
N PRO A 251 -2.37 11.53 -1.68
CA PRO A 251 -2.76 10.29 -1.05
C PRO A 251 -4.04 10.43 -0.21
N LEU A 252 -4.91 9.44 -0.33
CA LEU A 252 -6.13 9.31 0.45
C LEU A 252 -5.81 8.66 1.80
N ARG A 253 -6.19 9.29 2.92
CA ARG A 253 -5.97 8.74 4.26
C ARG A 253 -7.13 9.04 5.20
N CYS A 254 -7.46 8.08 6.06
CA CYS A 254 -8.37 8.28 7.18
C CYS A 254 -7.60 8.96 8.33
N LEU A 255 -8.18 10.00 8.94
CA LEU A 255 -7.56 10.72 10.05
C LEU A 255 -7.44 9.82 11.29
N GLU A 256 -6.24 9.77 11.86
CA GLU A 256 -5.98 9.08 13.12
C GLU A 256 -6.70 9.80 14.27
N GLY A 257 -7.39 9.03 15.13
CA GLY A 257 -8.17 9.58 16.25
C GLY A 257 -9.54 10.16 15.88
N SER A 258 -9.93 10.12 14.60
CA SER A 258 -11.31 10.40 14.18
C SER A 258 -12.14 9.12 14.14
N ASP A 259 -13.39 9.18 14.60
CA ASP A 259 -14.36 8.08 14.45
C ASP A 259 -14.76 7.86 12.97
N SER A 260 -14.41 8.78 12.08
CA SER A 260 -14.71 8.68 10.65
C SER A 260 -13.79 7.69 9.92
N THR A 261 -14.40 6.78 9.17
CA THR A 261 -13.69 5.88 8.24
C THR A 261 -13.54 6.49 6.85
N MET A 262 -14.04 7.72 6.64
CA MET A 262 -13.96 8.42 5.37
C MET A 262 -12.52 8.86 5.09
N PRO A 263 -11.90 8.46 3.97
CA PRO A 263 -10.59 8.98 3.62
C PRO A 263 -10.69 10.41 3.12
N LEU A 264 -9.72 11.24 3.49
CA LEU A 264 -9.55 12.58 2.95
C LEU A 264 -8.34 12.60 2.01
N PRO A 265 -8.37 13.42 0.95
CA PRO A 265 -7.20 13.69 0.14
C PRO A 265 -6.29 14.67 0.88
N GLY A 266 -4.98 14.50 0.70
CA GLY A 266 -4.00 15.39 1.30
C GLY A 266 -2.66 15.30 0.59
N HIS A 267 -1.64 15.85 1.23
CA HIS A 267 -0.30 15.92 0.69
C HIS A 267 0.76 15.73 1.78
N PHE A 268 1.97 15.35 1.37
CA PHE A 268 3.10 15.25 2.30
C PHE A 268 3.90 16.55 2.33
N VAL A 269 4.09 17.08 3.54
CA VAL A 269 4.95 18.23 3.83
C VAL A 269 6.10 17.85 4.74
N ARG A 270 7.15 18.68 4.76
CA ARG A 270 8.27 18.52 5.69
C ARG A 270 8.00 19.27 6.99
N ARG A 271 7.94 18.55 8.10
CA ARG A 271 7.91 19.12 9.47
C ARG A 271 9.09 18.55 10.25
N SER A 272 9.94 19.43 10.78
CA SER A 272 11.12 19.04 11.59
C SER A 272 11.97 17.95 10.94
N GLY A 273 12.20 18.06 9.63
CA GLY A 273 12.99 17.09 8.87
C GLY A 273 12.31 15.75 8.59
N LYS A 274 11.01 15.58 8.88
CA LYS A 274 10.23 14.36 8.59
C LYS A 274 9.09 14.66 7.63
N TRP A 275 8.67 13.66 6.87
CA TRP A 275 7.46 13.72 6.05
C TRP A 275 6.23 13.50 6.93
N VAL A 276 5.28 14.43 6.86
CA VAL A 276 4.00 14.37 7.56
C VAL A 276 2.91 14.60 6.51
N TRP A 277 1.88 13.76 6.55
CA TRP A 277 0.71 13.94 5.71
C TRP A 277 -0.23 14.96 6.35
N GLU A 278 -0.73 15.92 5.56
CA GLU A 278 -1.71 16.92 5.95
C GLU A 278 -2.90 16.87 4.97
N PRO A 279 -4.15 16.81 5.45
CA PRO A 279 -5.32 16.83 4.58
C PRO A 279 -5.46 18.18 3.87
N PHE A 280 -6.09 18.20 2.70
CA PHE A 280 -6.41 19.47 2.02
C PHE A 280 -7.55 20.24 2.70
N PHE A 281 -8.46 19.51 3.36
CA PHE A 281 -9.65 20.03 4.05
C PHE A 281 -10.12 19.01 5.09
N GLU A 282 -11.01 19.40 6.00
CA GLU A 282 -11.43 18.57 7.14
C GLU A 282 -12.58 17.61 6.80
N ASP A 283 -13.50 18.00 5.91
CA ASP A 283 -14.56 17.15 5.40
C ASP A 283 -14.75 17.31 3.88
N TRP A 284 -15.28 16.29 3.22
CA TRP A 284 -15.63 16.38 1.80
C TRP A 284 -16.71 17.43 1.49
N ASP A 285 -17.47 17.90 2.48
CA ASP A 285 -18.39 19.03 2.32
C ASP A 285 -17.66 20.36 2.08
N ASP A 286 -16.38 20.46 2.46
CA ASP A 286 -15.52 21.64 2.21
C ASP A 286 -14.84 21.61 0.84
N PHE A 287 -14.99 20.51 0.08
CA PHE A 287 -14.37 20.37 -1.22
C PHE A 287 -14.97 21.35 -2.24
N SER A 288 -14.09 22.15 -2.86
CA SER A 288 -14.45 23.02 -3.97
C SER A 288 -13.92 22.47 -5.30
N PRO A 289 -14.78 22.17 -6.31
CA PRO A 289 -14.34 21.67 -7.61
C PRO A 289 -13.55 22.70 -8.43
N THR A 290 -13.54 23.97 -8.00
CA THR A 290 -12.81 25.07 -8.63
C THR A 290 -11.61 25.55 -7.81
N SER A 291 -11.23 24.83 -6.75
CA SER A 291 -10.09 25.21 -5.92
C SER A 291 -8.78 25.19 -6.71
N THR A 292 -7.96 26.22 -6.52
CA THR A 292 -6.59 26.30 -7.05
C THR A 292 -5.57 25.59 -6.16
N GLU A 293 -5.94 25.20 -4.93
CA GLU A 293 -5.03 24.59 -3.96
C GLU A 293 -4.76 23.11 -4.27
N TYR A 294 -5.75 22.41 -4.83
CA TYR A 294 -5.68 20.98 -5.15
C TYR A 294 -6.19 20.68 -6.57
N PRO A 295 -5.59 21.27 -7.62
CA PRO A 295 -6.11 21.17 -8.98
C PRO A 295 -6.08 19.74 -9.54
N ALA A 296 -5.18 18.88 -9.04
CA ALA A 296 -5.14 17.47 -9.42
C ALA A 296 -6.38 16.69 -8.93
N LEU A 297 -6.84 16.99 -7.71
CA LEU A 297 -8.07 16.41 -7.16
C LEU A 297 -9.28 16.89 -7.95
N CYS A 298 -9.38 18.19 -8.26
CA CYS A 298 -10.48 18.74 -9.05
C CYS A 298 -10.59 18.03 -10.42
N ARG A 299 -9.47 17.84 -11.12
CA ARG A 299 -9.43 17.06 -12.38
C ARG A 299 -9.84 15.60 -12.21
N ALA A 300 -9.52 14.99 -11.07
CA ALA A 300 -9.89 13.61 -10.80
C ALA A 300 -11.41 13.46 -10.58
N VAL A 301 -12.00 14.34 -9.78
CA VAL A 301 -13.45 14.34 -9.50
C VAL A 301 -14.26 14.69 -10.74
N ALA A 302 -13.80 15.65 -11.55
CA ALA A 302 -14.47 16.03 -12.80
C ALA A 302 -14.55 14.89 -13.83
N ALA A 303 -13.73 13.83 -13.68
CA ALA A 303 -13.70 12.70 -14.58
C ALA A 303 -14.66 11.55 -14.18
N PHE A 304 -15.44 11.71 -13.10
CA PHE A 304 -16.38 10.68 -12.65
C PHE A 304 -17.53 10.47 -13.63
N LYS A 305 -17.79 9.22 -13.98
CA LYS A 305 -18.87 8.81 -14.88
C LYS A 305 -20.23 8.82 -14.21
N THR A 306 -20.29 8.40 -12.94
CA THR A 306 -21.52 8.32 -12.14
C THR A 306 -22.08 9.69 -11.76
N LYS A 307 -21.26 10.76 -11.89
CA LYS A 307 -21.58 12.13 -11.45
C LYS A 307 -21.88 12.28 -9.96
N LEU A 308 -21.60 11.25 -9.16
CA LEU A 308 -21.68 11.32 -7.70
C LEU A 308 -20.63 12.29 -7.16
N THR A 309 -20.95 12.95 -6.04
CA THR A 309 -19.90 13.68 -5.30
C THR A 309 -18.91 12.68 -4.71
N PRO A 310 -17.66 13.09 -4.42
CA PRO A 310 -16.69 12.21 -3.77
C PRO A 310 -17.22 11.59 -2.46
N LYS A 311 -17.93 12.38 -1.65
CA LYS A 311 -18.57 11.93 -0.40
C LYS A 311 -19.59 10.83 -0.67
N GLN A 312 -20.49 11.02 -1.64
CA GLN A 312 -21.49 10.01 -2.03
C GLN A 312 -20.82 8.74 -2.56
N LEU A 313 -19.83 8.90 -3.44
CA LEU A 313 -19.09 7.79 -4.05
C LEU A 313 -18.42 6.92 -2.98
N LEU A 314 -17.67 7.53 -2.06
CA LEU A 314 -16.95 6.85 -0.98
C LEU A 314 -17.91 6.28 0.08
N THR A 315 -19.01 6.97 0.38
CA THR A 315 -20.05 6.44 1.29
C THR A 315 -20.69 5.18 0.73
N ALA A 316 -20.98 5.18 -0.57
CA ALA A 316 -21.53 4.00 -1.24
C ALA A 316 -20.51 2.86 -1.28
N LEU A 317 -19.23 3.14 -1.58
CA LEU A 317 -18.15 2.15 -1.45
C LEU A 317 -18.08 1.55 -0.04
N LEU A 318 -18.12 2.37 1.01
CA LEU A 318 -18.10 1.90 2.40
C LEU A 318 -19.40 1.18 2.82
N SER A 319 -20.40 1.11 1.94
CA SER A 319 -21.64 0.39 2.17
C SER A 319 -21.69 -0.96 1.47
N PHE A 320 -20.88 -1.17 0.43
CA PHE A 320 -20.67 -2.49 -0.21
C PHE A 320 -20.13 -3.52 0.82
#